data_AF-A0AAW0VQZ9-F1
#
_entry.id   AF-A0AAW0VQZ9-F1
#
_cell.length_a   1.000
_cell.length_b   1.000
_cell.length_c   1.000
_cell.angle_alpha   90.00
_cell.angle_beta   90.00
_cell.angle_gamma   90.00
#
_symmetry.space_group_name_H-M   'P 1'
#
loop_
_entity.id
_entity.type
_entity.pdbx_description
1 polymer ?
#
loop_
_entity_poly.entity_id
_entity_poly.type
_entity_poly.pdbx_seq_one_letter_code
_entity_poly.pdbx_strand_id
1 'polypeptide(L)'
;MWSHSGLKYAGLSSVVSSNSASISCVPVLIPEEQQSVLLGASMLAAAASGDYADLTAAAIAMAGEAQVYEPQKDMQRYHNQKYAVFKKMQRDQKEYKHIMSEI
;
A
#
# COMPACT_ATOMS: atom_id res chain seq x y z
N MET A 1 -17.84 -23.82 -6.50
CA MET A 1 -18.86 -22.77 -6.31
C MET A 1 -18.50 -21.94 -5.07
N TRP A 2 -17.45 -21.13 -5.16
CA TRP A 2 -17.01 -20.17 -4.14
C TRP A 2 -17.00 -18.81 -4.84
N SER A 3 -18.04 -18.00 -4.65
CA SER A 3 -18.20 -16.75 -5.42
C SER A 3 -18.97 -15.67 -4.68
N HIS A 4 -18.89 -15.50 -3.35
CA HIS A 4 -19.65 -14.41 -2.70
C HIS A 4 -18.98 -13.73 -1.48
N SER A 5 -17.66 -13.78 -1.33
CA SER A 5 -16.98 -13.22 -0.13
C SER A 5 -16.06 -12.01 -0.39
N GLY A 6 -16.12 -11.37 -1.56
CA GLY A 6 -15.31 -10.18 -1.88
C GLY A 6 -15.90 -8.84 -1.38
N LEU A 7 -17.22 -8.77 -1.16
CA LEU A 7 -17.90 -7.49 -0.91
C LEU A 7 -17.85 -7.01 0.55
N LYS A 8 -17.52 -7.86 1.52
CA LYS A 8 -17.51 -7.47 2.94
C LYS A 8 -16.22 -6.77 3.40
N TYR A 9 -15.12 -6.91 2.65
CA TYR A 9 -13.82 -6.32 2.99
C TYR A 9 -13.42 -5.14 2.08
N ALA A 10 -14.15 -4.93 0.98
CA ALA A 10 -13.88 -3.84 0.05
C ALA A 10 -13.92 -2.46 0.73
N GLY A 11 -14.85 -2.24 1.68
CA GLY A 11 -14.95 -0.99 2.44
C GLY A 11 -13.83 -0.75 3.46
N LEU A 12 -13.22 -1.81 4.01
CA LEU A 12 -12.07 -1.69 4.92
C LEU A 12 -10.78 -1.44 4.13
N SER A 13 -10.64 -2.10 2.98
CA SER A 13 -9.50 -1.89 2.07
C SER A 13 -9.46 -0.46 1.52
N SER A 14 -10.62 0.11 1.15
CA SER A 14 -10.69 1.48 0.61
C SER A 14 -10.37 2.55 1.66
N VAL A 15 -10.90 2.42 2.89
CA VAL A 15 -10.60 3.38 3.97
C VAL A 15 -9.11 3.35 4.34
N VAL A 16 -8.50 2.16 4.43
CA VAL A 16 -7.06 2.04 4.70
C VAL A 16 -6.24 2.70 3.59
N SER A 17 -6.62 2.50 2.33
CA SER A 17 -5.93 3.06 1.17
C SER A 17 -6.02 4.59 1.13
N SER A 18 -7.24 5.15 1.30
CA SER A 18 -7.46 6.61 1.39
C SER A 18 -6.72 7.24 2.59
N ASN A 19 -6.73 6.57 3.73
CA ASN A 19 -6.05 7.05 4.94
C ASN A 19 -4.53 7.02 4.75
N SER A 20 -3.97 5.97 4.16
CA SER A 20 -2.55 5.88 3.80
C SER A 20 -2.13 6.99 2.82
N ALA A 21 -2.95 7.27 1.80
CA ALA A 21 -2.71 8.39 0.88
C ALA A 21 -2.72 9.74 1.62
N SER A 22 -3.68 9.93 2.53
CA SER A 22 -3.81 11.17 3.32
C SER A 22 -2.68 11.36 4.34
N ILE A 23 -2.19 10.27 4.95
CA ILE A 23 -1.06 10.30 5.89
C ILE A 23 0.26 10.61 5.15
N SER A 24 0.49 9.95 4.01
CA SER A 24 1.73 10.10 3.24
C SER A 24 1.76 11.36 2.38
N CYS A 25 0.60 11.97 2.12
CA CYS A 25 0.41 13.08 1.18
C CYS A 25 0.83 12.72 -0.26
N VAL A 26 0.75 11.44 -0.62
CA VAL A 26 1.06 10.92 -1.96
C VAL A 26 -0.11 10.05 -2.43
N PRO A 27 -0.49 10.08 -3.72
CA PRO A 27 -1.50 9.19 -4.25
C PRO A 27 -1.11 7.72 -4.06
N VAL A 28 -2.07 6.89 -3.66
CA VAL A 28 -1.88 5.45 -3.52
C VAL A 28 -2.59 4.75 -4.68
N LEU A 29 -1.83 3.96 -5.44
CA LEU A 29 -2.37 3.14 -6.52
C LEU A 29 -2.54 1.70 -6.03
N ILE A 30 -3.75 1.16 -6.16
CA ILE A 30 -4.08 -0.23 -5.85
C ILE A 30 -4.43 -0.94 -7.16
N PRO A 31 -3.55 -1.82 -7.67
CA PRO A 31 -3.84 -2.63 -8.85
C PRO A 31 -5.11 -3.47 -8.65
N GLU A 32 -5.88 -3.68 -9.70
CA GLU A 32 -7.04 -4.58 -9.65
C GLU A 32 -6.62 -6.06 -9.60
N GLU A 33 -5.43 -6.38 -10.12
CA GLU A 33 -4.88 -7.73 -10.11
C GLU A 33 -4.56 -8.20 -8.69
N GLN A 34 -5.14 -9.33 -8.29
CA GLN A 34 -4.99 -9.89 -6.94
C GLN A 34 -3.73 -10.75 -6.78
N GLN A 35 -3.17 -11.27 -7.88
CA GLN A 35 -2.02 -12.17 -7.89
C GLN A 35 -0.76 -11.47 -8.42
N SER A 36 -0.32 -10.40 -7.73
CA SER A 36 0.80 -9.56 -8.19
C SER A 36 2.10 -10.34 -8.41
N VAL A 37 2.37 -11.37 -7.60
CA VAL A 37 3.56 -12.23 -7.74
C VAL A 37 3.51 -13.06 -9.03
N LEU A 38 2.36 -13.67 -9.32
CA LEU A 38 2.17 -14.48 -10.52
C LEU A 38 2.21 -13.61 -11.78
N LEU A 39 1.60 -12.42 -11.73
CA LEU A 39 1.65 -11.45 -12.81
C LEU A 39 3.10 -11.03 -13.10
N GLY A 40 3.87 -10.70 -12.06
CA GLY A 40 5.28 -10.34 -12.20
C GLY A 40 6.13 -11.47 -12.79
N ALA A 41 5.93 -12.72 -12.35
CA ALA A 41 6.60 -13.88 -12.92
C ALA A 41 6.26 -14.08 -14.41
N SER A 42 5.00 -13.85 -14.78
CA SER A 42 4.53 -13.96 -16.16
C SER A 42 5.11 -12.87 -17.05
N MET A 43 5.21 -11.63 -16.57
CA MET A 43 5.86 -10.53 -17.27
C MET A 43 7.34 -10.84 -17.55
N LEU A 44 8.04 -11.41 -16.56
CA LEU A 44 9.43 -11.85 -16.72
C LEU A 44 9.55 -12.97 -17.76
N ALA A 45 8.68 -13.97 -17.69
CA ALA A 45 8.66 -15.07 -18.66
C ALA A 45 8.39 -14.56 -20.09
N ALA A 46 7.45 -13.64 -20.27
CA ALA A 46 7.08 -13.08 -21.57
C ALA A 46 8.18 -12.19 -22.18
N ALA A 47 8.94 -11.47 -21.34
CA ALA A 47 10.13 -10.75 -21.80
C ALA A 47 11.26 -11.72 -22.18
N ALA A 48 11.44 -12.82 -21.43
CA ALA A 48 12.48 -13.81 -21.68
C ALA A 48 12.20 -14.71 -22.89
N SER A 49 10.93 -15.00 -23.20
CA SER A 49 10.51 -15.71 -24.40
C SER A 49 10.63 -14.88 -25.68
N GLY A 50 10.81 -13.56 -25.55
CA GLY A 50 10.86 -12.62 -26.66
C GLY A 50 9.47 -12.16 -27.15
N ASP A 51 8.39 -12.50 -26.43
CA ASP A 51 7.04 -12.02 -26.75
C ASP A 51 6.92 -10.49 -26.54
N TYR A 52 7.75 -9.93 -25.65
CA TYR A 52 7.94 -8.49 -25.50
C TYR A 52 9.43 -8.13 -25.62
N ALA A 53 9.71 -6.91 -26.11
CA ALA A 53 11.07 -6.44 -26.34
C ALA A 53 11.90 -6.31 -25.05
N ASP A 54 11.24 -5.94 -23.94
CA ASP A 54 11.84 -5.84 -22.62
C ASP A 54 10.76 -5.97 -21.52
N LEU A 55 11.21 -5.94 -20.27
CA LEU A 55 10.33 -6.04 -19.11
C LEU A 55 9.39 -4.83 -18.98
N THR A 56 9.80 -3.65 -19.44
CA THR A 56 8.95 -2.44 -19.39
C THR A 56 7.79 -2.55 -20.36
N ALA A 57 8.03 -3.04 -21.58
CA ALA A 57 7.00 -3.34 -22.56
C ALA A 57 6.02 -4.40 -22.06
N ALA A 58 6.53 -5.48 -21.45
CA ALA A 58 5.68 -6.49 -20.81
C ALA A 58 4.85 -5.90 -19.67
N ALA A 59 5.44 -5.05 -18.82
CA ALA A 59 4.74 -4.41 -17.71
C ALA A 59 3.63 -3.46 -18.20
N ILE A 60 3.89 -2.62 -19.20
CA ILE A 60 2.87 -1.71 -19.76
C ILE A 60 1.71 -2.50 -20.37
N ALA A 61 2.00 -3.61 -21.05
CA ALA A 61 0.98 -4.43 -21.68
C ALA A 61 0.17 -5.27 -20.68
N MET A 62 0.78 -5.68 -19.56
CA MET A 62 0.20 -6.68 -18.65
C MET A 62 -0.22 -6.15 -17.27
N ALA A 63 0.22 -4.95 -16.84
CA ALA A 63 -0.01 -4.45 -15.48
C ALA A 63 -1.49 -4.16 -15.15
N GLY A 64 -2.34 -4.01 -16.17
CA GLY A 64 -3.76 -3.79 -16.01
C GLY A 64 -4.11 -2.41 -15.43
N GLU A 65 -5.34 -2.28 -14.94
CA GLU A 65 -5.84 -1.05 -14.33
C GLU A 65 -5.57 -1.01 -12.81
N ALA A 66 -5.57 0.21 -12.26
CA ALA A 66 -5.41 0.44 -10.83
C ALA A 66 -6.38 1.51 -10.34
N GLN A 67 -6.90 1.33 -9.13
CA GLN A 67 -7.66 2.34 -8.41
C GLN A 67 -6.69 3.35 -7.80
N VAL A 68 -6.97 4.64 -8.00
CA VAL A 68 -6.16 5.73 -7.46
C VAL A 68 -6.88 6.38 -6.27
N TYR A 69 -6.19 6.42 -5.13
CA TYR A 69 -6.65 7.08 -3.92
C TYR A 69 -5.86 8.37 -3.69
N GLU A 70 -6.52 9.51 -3.87
CA GLU A 70 -5.92 10.83 -3.71
C GLU A 70 -5.85 11.26 -2.24
N PRO A 71 -4.81 12.02 -1.83
CA PRO A 71 -4.72 12.56 -0.48
C PRO A 71 -5.86 13.53 -0.15
N GLN A 72 -6.52 13.32 1.00
CA GLN A 72 -7.53 14.23 1.51
C GLN A 72 -6.86 15.40 2.26
N LYS A 73 -6.89 16.60 1.65
CA LYS A 73 -6.18 17.79 2.17
C LYS A 73 -6.72 18.29 3.52
N ASP A 74 -8.01 18.12 3.76
CA ASP A 74 -8.69 18.45 5.03
C ASP A 74 -8.18 17.60 6.21
N MET A 75 -7.77 16.37 5.94
CA MET A 75 -7.26 15.42 6.94
C MET A 75 -5.76 15.58 7.23
N GLN A 76 -5.02 16.32 6.41
CA GLN A 76 -3.57 16.46 6.53
C GLN A 76 -3.14 17.02 7.90
N ARG A 77 -3.82 18.06 8.39
CA ARG A 77 -3.54 18.66 9.71
C ARG A 77 -3.75 17.65 10.83
N TYR A 78 -4.84 16.88 10.76
CA TYR A 78 -5.16 15.86 11.74
C TYR A 78 -4.09 14.77 11.78
N HIS A 79 -3.69 14.24 10.62
CA HIS A 79 -2.65 13.21 10.53
C HIS A 79 -1.28 13.70 10.98
N ASN A 80 -0.91 14.95 10.69
CA ASN A 80 0.33 15.55 11.18
C ASN A 80 0.37 15.62 12.72
N GLN A 81 -0.75 16.01 13.34
CA GLN A 81 -0.86 16.05 14.81
C GLN A 81 -0.81 14.64 15.41
N LYS A 82 -1.54 13.67 14.83
CA LYS A 82 -1.50 12.27 15.25
C LYS A 82 -0.10 11.66 15.09
N TYR A 83 0.63 12.03 14.04
CA TYR A 83 2.01 11.60 13.82
C TYR A 83 2.96 12.16 14.89
N ALA A 84 2.76 13.40 15.34
CA ALA A 84 3.51 13.97 16.46
C ALA A 84 3.28 13.17 17.76
N VAL A 85 2.02 12.80 18.05
CA VAL A 85 1.67 11.94 19.19
C VAL A 85 2.32 10.57 19.07
N PHE A 86 2.24 9.92 17.90
CA PHE A 86 2.87 8.62 17.66
C PHE A 86 4.38 8.65 17.91
N LYS A 87 5.08 9.70 17.44
CA LYS A 87 6.51 9.88 17.71
C LYS A 87 6.80 10.05 19.19
N LYS A 88 5.94 10.76 19.94
CA LYS A 88 6.09 10.86 21.40
C LYS A 88 5.97 9.48 22.06
N MET A 89 4.92 8.72 21.73
CA MET A 89 4.71 7.37 22.27
C MET A 89 5.90 6.44 21.99
N GLN A 90 6.47 6.51 20.79
CA GLN A 90 7.66 5.71 20.44
C GLN A 90 8.88 6.07 21.31
N ARG A 91 9.09 7.36 21.60
CA ARG A 91 10.18 7.81 22.50
C ARG A 91 9.93 7.36 23.92
N ASP A 92 8.73 7.59 24.44
CA ASP A 92 8.34 7.18 25.79
C ASP A 92 8.56 5.66 25.97
N GLN A 93 8.18 4.84 24.97
CA GLN A 93 8.41 3.39 25.01
C GLN A 93 9.91 3.01 25.08
N LYS A 94 10.80 3.77 24.43
CA LYS A 94 12.25 3.55 24.52
C LYS A 94 12.78 3.93 25.89
N GLU A 95 12.29 5.03 26.45
CA GLU A 95 12.64 5.48 27.79
C GLU A 95 12.22 4.47 28.86
N TYR A 96 11.00 3.94 28.77
CA TYR A 96 10.54 2.88 29.68
C TYR A 96 11.41 1.63 29.60
N LYS A 97 11.83 1.23 28.40
CA LYS A 97 12.76 0.11 28.24
C LYS A 97 14.12 0.38 28.89
N HIS A 98 14.61 1.62 28.81
CA HIS A 98 15.87 2.00 29.45
C HIS A 98 15.76 1.93 30.97
N ILE A 99 14.71 2.53 31.56
CA ILE A 99 14.43 2.48 33.00
C ILE A 99 14.33 1.01 33.48
N MET A 100 13.66 0.16 32.73
CA MET A 100 13.50 -1.26 33.08
C MET A 100 14.76 -2.12 32.87
N SER A 101 15.76 -1.60 32.15
CA SER A 101 17.04 -2.29 31.91
C SER A 101 18.13 -1.96 32.93
N GLU A 102 17.89 -0.99 33.81
CA GLU A 102 18.81 -0.58 34.89
C GLU A 102 18.58 -1.39 36.20
N ILE A 103 17.86 -2.50 36.11
CA ILE A 103 17.67 -3.52 37.16
C ILE A 103 18.52 -4.74 36.81
#